data_AF-A0A378QJP7-F1
#
_entry.id   AF-A0A378QJP7-F1
#
_cell.length_a   1.000
_cell.length_b   1.000
_cell.length_c   1.000
_cell.angle_alpha   90.00
_cell.angle_beta   90.00
_cell.angle_gamma   90.00
#
_symmetry.space_group_name_H-M   'P 1'
#
loop_
_entity.id
_entity.type
_entity.pdbx_description
1 polymer ?
#
loop_
_entity_poly.entity_id
_entity_poly.type
_entity_poly.pdbx_seq_one_letter_code
_entity_poly.pdbx_strand_id
1 'polypeptide(L)'
;MQLHQLRSIQAQCEERALDDTLMPTLDVLNTSMSGKDINNHHANYHDDDLDDILNHPELSNPHIALSSLAGMTLTAKQNIHITTQDNLAITTDKDLSLATTSKYNLTVQNGIRVFVQTGGIKHYTAKDDIELQAQQGNIKHIAKDDIEIVSTEGKIQITSPTQLSINICGSEFKINEQGIFITTPKTFQVKSNEKVMMEGEGVGYEVVRLPQPYSLRFHFTDDDGIPYPNTEYEAINKDTGETLIGVTDNEGFTEYFYSDKPNQIEVYLHI
;
A
#
# COMPACT_ATOMS: atom_id res chain seq x y z
N MET A 1 -30.54 12.18 -9.49
CA MET A 1 -29.40 11.23 -9.49
C MET A 1 -28.11 11.84 -8.94
N GLN A 2 -27.78 13.12 -9.19
CA GLN A 2 -26.56 13.78 -8.69
C GLN A 2 -26.50 14.02 -7.16
N LEU A 3 -27.63 14.21 -6.48
CA LEU A 3 -27.65 14.43 -5.02
C LEU A 3 -27.22 13.19 -4.21
N HIS A 4 -27.30 12.00 -4.82
CA HIS A 4 -26.96 10.74 -4.17
C HIS A 4 -25.43 10.48 -4.21
N GLN A 5 -24.75 10.92 -5.28
CA GLN A 5 -23.30 10.77 -5.44
C GLN A 5 -22.49 11.70 -4.52
N LEU A 6 -22.96 12.92 -4.29
CA LEU A 6 -22.34 13.84 -3.31
C LEU A 6 -22.48 13.33 -1.88
N ARG A 7 -23.65 12.79 -1.51
CA ARG A 7 -23.86 12.16 -0.20
C ARG A 7 -23.03 10.88 -0.02
N SER A 8 -22.82 10.09 -1.08
CA SER A 8 -21.99 8.89 -0.98
C SER A 8 -20.51 9.22 -0.80
N ILE A 9 -19.98 10.29 -1.42
CA ILE A 9 -18.57 10.70 -1.24
C ILE A 9 -18.37 11.29 0.16
N GLN A 10 -19.32 12.09 0.65
CA GLN A 10 -19.25 12.66 2.00
C GLN A 10 -19.40 11.58 3.08
N ALA A 11 -20.29 10.60 2.88
CA ALA A 11 -20.40 9.43 3.74
C ALA A 11 -19.13 8.55 3.72
N GLN A 12 -18.48 8.39 2.56
CA GLN A 12 -17.22 7.64 2.44
C GLN A 12 -16.01 8.36 3.06
N CYS A 13 -16.10 9.69 3.26
CA CYS A 13 -15.13 10.48 4.02
C CYS A 13 -15.40 10.41 5.53
N GLU A 14 -16.68 10.41 5.94
CA GLU A 14 -17.08 10.30 7.36
C GLU A 14 -16.85 8.88 7.92
N GLU A 15 -17.09 7.82 7.14
CA GLU A 15 -16.84 6.42 7.56
C GLU A 15 -15.34 6.05 7.58
N ARG A 16 -14.46 6.94 7.05
CA ARG A 16 -13.00 6.78 7.04
C ARG A 16 -12.26 7.72 7.98
N ALA A 17 -12.96 8.59 8.71
CA ALA A 17 -12.35 9.23 9.87
C ALA A 17 -12.01 8.10 10.85
N LEU A 18 -10.72 7.80 11.02
CA LEU A 18 -10.29 7.03 12.18
C LEU A 18 -10.84 7.80 13.39
N ASP A 19 -11.74 7.15 14.12
CA ASP A 19 -12.31 7.64 15.36
C ASP A 19 -11.18 8.14 16.29
N ASP A 20 -11.17 9.45 16.56
CA ASP A 20 -10.19 10.11 17.44
C ASP A 20 -10.21 9.52 18.86
N THR A 21 -11.23 8.73 19.22
CA THR A 21 -11.32 8.05 20.52
C THR A 21 -10.67 6.66 20.58
N LEU A 22 -10.22 6.11 19.44
CA LEU A 22 -9.59 4.78 19.36
C LEU A 22 -8.06 4.77 19.51
N MET A 23 -7.41 5.93 19.69
CA MET A 23 -5.96 5.98 19.91
C MET A 23 -5.62 5.91 21.40
N PRO A 24 -4.98 4.82 21.90
CA PRO A 24 -4.37 4.86 23.22
C PRO A 24 -3.29 5.94 23.23
N THR A 25 -3.34 6.83 24.21
CA THR A 25 -2.31 7.88 24.38
C THR A 25 -0.93 7.25 24.50
N LEU A 26 0.13 7.89 24.00
CA LEU A 26 1.53 7.43 24.13
C LEU A 26 1.90 7.02 25.58
N ASP A 27 1.31 7.68 26.57
CA ASP A 27 1.43 7.33 28.00
C ASP A 27 0.98 5.90 28.34
N VAL A 28 -0.04 5.38 27.66
CA VAL A 28 -0.58 4.03 27.87
C VAL A 28 0.35 2.98 27.27
N LEU A 29 0.98 3.26 26.12
CA LEU A 29 1.96 2.37 25.48
C LEU A 29 3.32 2.35 26.19
N ASN A 30 3.77 3.50 26.73
CA ASN A 30 5.05 3.59 27.43
C ASN A 30 5.00 3.05 28.87
N THR A 31 3.84 3.12 29.54
CA THR A 31 3.72 2.66 30.94
C THR A 31 3.83 1.13 31.06
N SER A 32 3.44 0.36 30.04
CA SER A 32 3.57 -1.10 30.05
C SER A 32 4.99 -1.62 29.77
N MET A 33 5.90 -0.80 29.23
CA MET A 33 7.27 -1.21 28.89
C MET A 33 8.36 -0.57 29.77
N SER A 34 8.08 0.55 30.44
CA SER A 34 9.09 1.29 31.20
C SER A 34 9.28 0.84 32.65
N GLY A 35 8.48 -0.09 33.18
CA GLY A 35 8.61 -0.57 34.56
C GLY A 35 8.77 0.58 35.56
N LYS A 36 7.72 1.39 35.76
CA LYS A 36 7.74 2.53 36.71
C LYS A 36 8.13 2.14 38.15
N ASP A 37 8.22 0.84 38.46
CA ASP A 37 8.59 0.31 39.78
C ASP A 37 10.10 0.08 39.99
N ILE A 38 10.97 0.25 38.99
CA ILE A 38 12.42 0.00 39.18
C ILE A 38 13.15 1.05 40.03
N ASN A 39 12.49 2.16 40.38
CA ASN A 39 13.13 3.33 41.03
C ASN A 39 12.73 3.57 42.48
N ASN A 40 11.99 2.66 43.13
CA ASN A 40 11.53 2.92 44.49
C ASN A 40 11.83 1.77 45.45
N HIS A 41 13.09 1.67 45.90
CA HIS A 41 13.45 1.65 47.33
C HIS A 41 14.97 1.44 47.51
N HIS A 42 15.71 2.54 47.59
CA HIS A 42 16.93 2.55 48.40
C HIS A 42 16.52 3.08 49.77
N ALA A 43 16.02 2.20 50.63
CA ALA A 43 15.81 2.48 52.04
C ALA A 43 16.13 1.22 52.84
N ASN A 44 17.21 1.29 53.62
CA ASN A 44 17.60 0.39 54.71
C ASN A 44 16.60 -0.72 55.04
N TYR A 45 16.94 -1.98 54.73
CA TYR A 45 16.25 -3.14 55.27
C TYR A 45 17.22 -4.23 55.71
N HIS A 46 16.86 -4.85 56.83
CA HIS A 46 17.47 -6.01 57.46
C HIS A 46 17.52 -7.22 56.51
N ASP A 47 18.49 -8.09 56.75
CA ASP A 47 18.94 -9.23 55.92
C ASP A 47 17.94 -10.40 55.66
N ASP A 48 16.62 -10.23 55.75
CA ASP A 48 15.67 -11.38 55.69
C ASP A 48 14.63 -11.40 54.54
N ASP A 49 14.59 -10.41 53.63
CA ASP A 49 13.58 -10.33 52.55
C ASP A 49 14.19 -10.46 51.13
N LEU A 50 14.84 -11.58 50.83
CA LEU A 50 15.44 -11.85 49.50
C LEU A 50 14.44 -12.32 48.42
N ASP A 51 13.15 -12.51 48.75
CA ASP A 51 12.17 -13.12 47.84
C ASP A 51 11.17 -12.14 47.20
N ASP A 52 11.19 -10.84 47.55
CA ASP A 52 10.26 -9.84 46.98
C ASP A 52 10.91 -8.97 45.88
N ILE A 53 12.10 -9.36 45.42
CA ILE A 53 12.84 -8.66 44.37
C ILE A 53 12.40 -9.24 43.01
N LEU A 54 11.66 -8.43 42.24
CA LEU A 54 11.49 -8.55 40.79
C LEU A 54 10.41 -9.51 40.27
N ASN A 55 9.21 -9.50 40.86
CA ASN A 55 8.08 -10.21 40.27
C ASN A 55 7.44 -9.35 39.16
N HIS A 56 7.97 -9.47 37.93
CA HIS A 56 7.38 -8.92 36.69
C HIS A 56 6.57 -10.04 35.99
N PRO A 57 5.30 -10.28 36.37
CA PRO A 57 4.49 -11.33 35.74
C PRO A 57 4.33 -11.15 34.22
N GLU A 58 4.44 -9.92 33.73
CA GLU A 58 4.50 -9.58 32.30
C GLU A 58 5.77 -10.06 31.59
N LEU A 59 6.83 -10.39 32.33
CA LEU A 59 8.07 -10.98 31.84
C LEU A 59 8.23 -12.45 32.25
N SER A 60 7.11 -13.16 32.42
CA SER A 60 7.11 -14.58 32.81
C SER A 60 7.69 -15.54 31.76
N ASN A 61 7.80 -15.09 30.50
CA ASN A 61 8.58 -15.78 29.46
C ASN A 61 10.04 -15.29 29.46
N PRO A 62 11.01 -16.03 28.87
CA PRO A 62 12.39 -15.56 28.80
C PRO A 62 12.50 -14.32 27.89
N HIS A 63 12.63 -13.14 28.49
CA HIS A 63 12.80 -11.86 27.80
C HIS A 63 14.18 -11.25 28.04
N ILE A 64 14.57 -10.34 27.14
CA ILE A 64 15.72 -9.44 27.34
C ILE A 64 15.17 -8.02 27.44
N ALA A 65 15.46 -7.35 28.56
CA ALA A 65 15.13 -5.94 28.77
C ALA A 65 16.41 -5.09 28.76
N LEU A 66 16.45 -4.06 27.93
CA LEU A 66 17.53 -3.07 27.87
C LEU A 66 16.93 -1.70 28.16
N SER A 67 17.44 -0.98 29.16
CA SER A 67 16.93 0.33 29.57
C SER A 67 18.05 1.26 30.04
N SER A 68 17.88 2.56 29.83
CA SER A 68 18.80 3.62 30.26
C SER A 68 18.05 4.93 30.44
N LEU A 69 18.32 5.64 31.54
CA LEU A 69 17.70 6.95 31.82
C LEU A 69 18.28 8.08 30.97
N ALA A 70 19.53 7.96 30.53
CA ALA A 70 20.22 9.00 29.77
C ALA A 70 20.15 8.76 28.26
N GLY A 71 20.28 7.50 27.81
CA GLY A 71 20.25 7.14 26.40
C GLY A 71 20.90 5.79 26.08
N MET A 72 20.66 5.32 24.86
CA MET A 72 21.21 4.09 24.31
C MET A 72 21.66 4.35 22.86
N THR A 73 22.72 3.66 22.41
CA THR A 73 23.20 3.75 21.03
C THR A 73 23.58 2.36 20.53
N LEU A 74 23.12 2.02 19.33
CA LEU A 74 23.45 0.78 18.64
C LEU A 74 24.21 1.10 17.36
N THR A 75 25.44 0.64 17.24
CA THR A 75 26.30 0.88 16.07
C THR A 75 26.97 -0.39 15.60
N ALA A 76 27.06 -0.58 14.29
CA ALA A 76 27.83 -1.65 13.68
C ALA A 76 28.61 -1.11 12.48
N LYS A 77 29.82 -1.63 12.24
CA LYS A 77 30.61 -1.29 11.05
C LYS A 77 30.00 -1.84 9.75
N GLN A 78 29.35 -2.99 9.86
CA GLN A 78 28.74 -3.67 8.72
C GLN A 78 27.22 -3.52 8.77
N ASN A 79 26.54 -4.33 9.58
CA ASN A 79 25.09 -4.44 9.52
C ASN A 79 24.46 -4.48 10.92
N ILE A 80 23.25 -3.95 11.02
CA ILE A 80 22.29 -4.24 12.10
C ILE A 80 21.10 -4.90 11.41
N HIS A 81 20.71 -6.10 11.87
CA HIS A 81 19.54 -6.82 11.37
C HIS A 81 18.60 -7.10 12.53
N ILE A 82 17.35 -6.67 12.41
CA ILE A 82 16.29 -6.86 13.41
C ILE A 82 15.21 -7.68 12.75
N THR A 83 14.89 -8.84 13.34
CA THR A 83 13.87 -9.77 12.83
C THR A 83 12.97 -10.18 13.98
N THR A 84 11.66 -10.16 13.75
CA THR A 84 10.64 -10.60 14.72
C THR A 84 9.66 -11.52 14.00
N GLN A 85 9.17 -12.56 14.68
CA GLN A 85 8.13 -13.43 14.12
C GLN A 85 6.76 -12.73 14.06
N ASP A 86 6.43 -11.95 15.10
CA ASP A 86 5.13 -11.30 15.23
C ASP A 86 5.21 -9.81 14.87
N ASN A 87 5.67 -8.97 15.81
CA ASN A 87 5.56 -7.52 15.68
C ASN A 87 6.87 -6.81 16.05
N LEU A 88 7.16 -5.73 15.34
CA LEU A 88 8.15 -4.71 15.70
C LEU A 88 7.43 -3.37 15.90
N ALA A 89 7.59 -2.79 17.09
CA ALA A 89 7.09 -1.45 17.41
C ALA A 89 8.26 -0.51 17.71
N ILE A 90 8.21 0.71 17.15
CA ILE A 90 9.16 1.79 17.43
C ILE A 90 8.34 3.02 17.82
N THR A 91 8.56 3.51 19.03
CA THR A 91 7.79 4.61 19.60
C THR A 91 8.75 5.68 20.14
N THR A 92 8.46 6.95 19.81
CA THR A 92 9.21 8.12 20.30
C THR A 92 8.24 9.16 20.82
N ASP A 93 8.59 9.86 21.89
CA ASP A 93 7.81 11.00 22.40
C ASP A 93 7.95 12.24 21.52
N LYS A 94 9.13 12.40 20.92
CA LYS A 94 9.47 13.48 19.98
C LYS A 94 9.66 12.90 18.58
N ASP A 95 10.78 13.20 17.95
CA ASP A 95 11.02 12.89 16.55
C ASP A 95 11.57 11.47 16.33
N LEU A 96 11.07 10.81 15.28
CA LEU A 96 11.71 9.66 14.65
C LEU A 96 12.41 10.12 13.37
N SER A 97 13.74 9.98 13.32
CA SER A 97 14.53 10.31 12.14
C SER A 97 15.15 9.06 11.52
N LEU A 98 14.89 8.85 10.23
CA LEU A 98 15.48 7.78 9.42
C LEU A 98 16.24 8.43 8.26
N ALA A 99 17.52 8.08 8.10
CA ALA A 99 18.37 8.63 7.06
C ALA A 99 19.28 7.54 6.49
N THR A 100 19.48 7.59 5.17
CA THR A 100 20.35 6.68 4.42
C THR A 100 21.06 7.48 3.33
N THR A 101 22.27 7.09 2.99
CA THR A 101 23.05 7.73 1.92
C THR A 101 22.79 7.09 0.55
N SER A 102 22.14 5.93 0.52
CA SER A 102 21.91 5.16 -0.70
C SER A 102 20.41 5.00 -0.95
N LYS A 103 19.77 3.96 -0.39
CA LYS A 103 18.37 3.63 -0.67
C LYS A 103 17.59 3.38 0.62
N TYR A 104 16.32 3.79 0.61
CA TYR A 104 15.33 3.43 1.61
C TYR A 104 14.28 2.56 0.94
N ASN A 105 14.24 1.28 1.30
CA ASN A 105 13.29 0.31 0.73
C ASN A 105 12.27 -0.05 1.81
N LEU A 106 10.98 0.08 1.49
CA LEU A 106 9.87 -0.30 2.34
C LEU A 106 8.95 -1.25 1.58
N THR A 107 8.92 -2.51 1.99
CA THR A 107 8.10 -3.55 1.39
C THR A 107 7.17 -4.13 2.45
N VAL A 108 5.89 -4.22 2.12
CA VAL A 108 4.86 -4.79 3.01
C VAL A 108 3.91 -5.66 2.21
N GLN A 109 3.38 -6.71 2.83
CA GLN A 109 2.43 -7.61 2.18
C GLN A 109 1.01 -7.04 2.16
N ASN A 110 0.54 -6.49 3.29
CA ASN A 110 -0.88 -6.18 3.49
C ASN A 110 -1.22 -4.68 3.38
N GLY A 111 -0.24 -3.78 3.50
CA GLY A 111 -0.45 -2.35 3.26
C GLY A 111 0.33 -1.42 4.19
N ILE A 112 0.36 -0.14 3.80
CA ILE A 112 0.99 0.97 4.53
C ILE A 112 -0.11 1.94 4.94
N ARG A 113 -0.09 2.42 6.19
CA ARG A 113 -0.93 3.53 6.67
C ARG A 113 -0.04 4.62 7.23
N VAL A 114 -0.18 5.83 6.71
CA VAL A 114 0.51 7.04 7.19
C VAL A 114 -0.55 8.03 7.63
N PHE A 115 -0.44 8.50 8.87
CA PHE A 115 -1.36 9.45 9.46
C PHE A 115 -0.57 10.54 10.18
N VAL A 116 -0.98 11.80 9.99
CA VAL A 116 -0.35 12.97 10.61
C VAL A 116 -1.46 13.86 11.15
N GLN A 117 -1.48 14.04 12.48
CA GLN A 117 -2.50 14.86 13.14
C GLN A 117 -2.31 16.36 12.88
N THR A 118 -1.06 16.84 12.92
CA THR A 118 -0.71 18.25 12.71
C THR A 118 0.60 18.35 11.91
N GLY A 119 0.79 19.44 11.15
CA GLY A 119 2.00 19.68 10.35
C GLY A 119 1.96 19.12 8.93
N GLY A 120 1.10 18.13 8.65
CA GLY A 120 0.87 17.58 7.32
C GLY A 120 2.01 16.70 6.76
N ILE A 121 1.86 16.24 5.53
CA ILE A 121 2.84 15.41 4.82
C ILE A 121 3.52 16.24 3.75
N LYS A 122 4.85 16.17 3.70
CA LYS A 122 5.68 16.75 2.64
C LYS A 122 6.52 15.66 2.00
N HIS A 123 6.42 15.53 0.68
CA HIS A 123 7.20 14.57 -0.11
C HIS A 123 7.92 15.31 -1.23
N TYR A 124 9.25 15.24 -1.23
CA TYR A 124 10.10 15.97 -2.16
C TYR A 124 11.14 15.04 -2.78
N THR A 125 11.38 15.22 -4.07
CA THR A 125 12.50 14.60 -4.78
C THR A 125 13.32 15.71 -5.42
N ALA A 126 14.63 15.75 -5.18
CA ALA A 126 15.51 16.81 -5.68
C ALA A 126 15.91 16.61 -7.15
N LYS A 127 15.98 15.35 -7.59
CA LYS A 127 16.31 14.93 -8.96
C LYS A 127 15.55 13.65 -9.26
N ASP A 128 15.19 13.46 -10.51
CA ASP A 128 14.41 12.32 -10.99
C ASP A 128 12.95 12.34 -10.50
N ASP A 129 12.20 11.31 -10.86
CA ASP A 129 10.73 11.32 -10.84
C ASP A 129 10.14 10.84 -9.50
N ILE A 130 8.90 11.26 -9.23
CA ILE A 130 8.01 10.60 -8.27
C ILE A 130 7.01 9.78 -9.06
N GLU A 131 6.98 8.47 -8.81
CA GLU A 131 6.05 7.55 -9.44
C GLU A 131 5.05 7.00 -8.42
N LEU A 132 3.75 7.15 -8.71
CA LEU A 132 2.66 6.63 -7.90
C LEU A 132 1.77 5.74 -8.77
N GLN A 133 1.63 4.48 -8.38
CA GLN A 133 0.83 3.50 -9.13
C GLN A 133 -0.06 2.67 -8.21
N ALA A 134 -1.25 2.34 -8.71
CA ALA A 134 -2.11 1.29 -8.16
C ALA A 134 -2.38 0.25 -9.26
N GLN A 135 -1.66 -0.87 -9.24
CA GLN A 135 -1.68 -1.87 -10.33
C GLN A 135 -3.04 -2.57 -10.49
N GLN A 136 -3.74 -2.79 -9.38
CA GLN A 136 -5.05 -3.47 -9.35
C GLN A 136 -6.06 -2.69 -8.50
N GLY A 137 -5.86 -1.37 -8.37
CA GLY A 137 -6.65 -0.53 -7.50
C GLY A 137 -6.85 0.88 -8.05
N ASN A 138 -7.34 1.77 -7.22
CA ASN A 138 -7.52 3.18 -7.55
C ASN A 138 -6.60 4.08 -6.74
N ILE A 139 -6.21 5.19 -7.36
CA ILE A 139 -5.61 6.32 -6.66
C ILE A 139 -6.73 7.33 -6.38
N LYS A 140 -6.83 7.80 -5.13
CA LYS A 140 -7.77 8.85 -4.71
C LYS A 140 -7.00 10.00 -4.08
N HIS A 141 -7.15 11.20 -4.64
CA HIS A 141 -6.69 12.45 -4.05
C HIS A 141 -7.91 13.26 -3.62
N ILE A 142 -8.01 13.54 -2.32
CA ILE A 142 -9.15 14.23 -1.70
C ILE A 142 -8.58 15.29 -0.75
N ALA A 143 -9.01 16.53 -0.91
CA ALA A 143 -8.68 17.64 -0.02
C ALA A 143 -9.97 18.32 0.41
N LYS A 144 -9.96 18.91 1.63
CA LYS A 144 -11.06 19.74 2.12
C LYS A 144 -11.12 21.08 1.38
N ASP A 145 -9.94 21.65 1.15
CA ASP A 145 -9.75 22.91 0.46
C ASP A 145 -9.27 22.61 -0.97
N ASP A 146 -8.17 23.21 -1.40
CA ASP A 146 -7.73 23.15 -2.80
C ASP A 146 -6.84 21.93 -3.14
N ILE A 147 -6.89 21.53 -4.41
CA ILE A 147 -5.90 20.62 -5.03
C ILE A 147 -5.24 21.37 -6.19
N GLU A 148 -3.92 21.51 -6.13
CA GLU A 148 -3.12 22.15 -7.17
C GLU A 148 -2.27 21.13 -7.92
N ILE A 149 -2.35 21.15 -9.25
CA ILE A 149 -1.50 20.34 -10.15
C ILE A 149 -0.82 21.32 -11.11
N VAL A 150 0.50 21.48 -10.96
CA VAL A 150 1.27 22.48 -11.70
C VAL A 150 2.50 21.83 -12.33
N SER A 151 2.72 22.08 -13.62
CA SER A 151 3.99 21.85 -14.31
C SER A 151 4.61 23.20 -14.66
N THR A 152 5.84 23.46 -14.20
CA THR A 152 6.49 24.77 -14.36
C THR A 152 7.18 24.93 -15.71
N GLU A 153 7.70 23.85 -16.26
CA GLU A 153 8.49 23.86 -17.50
C GLU A 153 7.96 22.87 -18.55
N GLY A 154 7.04 21.99 -18.17
CA GLY A 154 6.58 20.88 -19.02
C GLY A 154 5.09 20.93 -19.33
N LYS A 155 4.47 19.74 -19.40
CA LYS A 155 3.05 19.55 -19.69
C LYS A 155 2.37 18.77 -18.57
N ILE A 156 1.07 18.98 -18.40
CA ILE A 156 0.19 18.09 -17.65
C ILE A 156 -0.47 17.15 -18.66
N GLN A 157 -0.27 15.84 -18.51
CA GLN A 157 -0.86 14.83 -19.37
C GLN A 157 -1.81 13.95 -18.57
N ILE A 158 -3.05 13.84 -19.05
CA ILE A 158 -4.10 12.99 -18.46
C ILE A 158 -4.59 12.06 -19.56
N THR A 159 -4.39 10.76 -19.36
CA THR A 159 -4.80 9.72 -20.31
C THR A 159 -5.77 8.77 -19.61
N SER A 160 -6.87 8.45 -20.27
CA SER A 160 -7.84 7.44 -19.81
C SER A 160 -8.28 6.59 -21.00
N PRO A 161 -8.30 5.25 -20.87
CA PRO A 161 -8.76 4.38 -21.96
C PRO A 161 -10.28 4.43 -22.16
N THR A 162 -11.04 4.95 -21.19
CA THR A 162 -12.50 4.89 -21.20
C THR A 162 -13.14 6.27 -21.18
N GLN A 163 -12.81 7.09 -20.18
CA GLN A 163 -13.45 8.38 -19.98
C GLN A 163 -12.63 9.34 -19.12
N LEU A 164 -12.71 10.63 -19.44
CA LEU A 164 -12.43 11.75 -18.53
C LEU A 164 -13.74 12.48 -18.23
N SER A 165 -14.01 12.80 -16.96
CA SER A 165 -15.15 13.64 -16.56
C SER A 165 -14.72 14.61 -15.47
N ILE A 166 -15.04 15.89 -15.67
CA ILE A 166 -14.78 17.00 -14.74
C ILE A 166 -16.13 17.64 -14.41
N ASN A 167 -16.52 17.62 -13.13
CA ASN A 167 -17.80 18.11 -12.66
C ASN A 167 -17.61 19.30 -11.72
N ILE A 168 -18.22 20.44 -12.05
CA ILE A 168 -18.06 21.70 -11.30
C ILE A 168 -19.41 22.40 -11.21
N CYS A 169 -19.96 22.53 -10.00
CA CYS A 169 -21.20 23.28 -9.72
C CYS A 169 -22.37 22.94 -10.68
N GLY A 170 -22.52 21.66 -11.04
CA GLY A 170 -23.56 21.18 -11.97
C GLY A 170 -23.24 21.32 -13.46
N SER A 171 -22.07 21.87 -13.82
CA SER A 171 -21.50 21.77 -15.17
C SER A 171 -20.61 20.54 -15.29
N GLU A 172 -20.60 19.90 -16.46
CA GLU A 172 -19.78 18.73 -16.78
C GLU A 172 -18.97 18.98 -18.05
N PHE A 173 -17.68 18.64 -18.01
CA PHE A 173 -16.84 18.41 -19.18
C PHE A 173 -16.48 16.92 -19.24
N LYS A 174 -16.90 16.23 -20.30
CA LYS A 174 -16.74 14.78 -20.44
C LYS A 174 -16.17 14.43 -21.80
N ILE A 175 -15.18 13.54 -21.82
CA ILE A 175 -14.56 12.97 -23.02
C ILE A 175 -14.64 11.45 -22.94
N ASN A 176 -15.19 10.79 -23.96
CA ASN A 176 -15.24 9.33 -24.07
C ASN A 176 -15.30 8.90 -25.55
N GLU A 177 -15.56 7.61 -25.81
CA GLU A 177 -15.68 7.05 -27.17
C GLU A 177 -16.73 7.73 -28.06
N GLN A 178 -17.73 8.40 -27.47
CA GLN A 178 -18.81 9.09 -28.18
C GLN A 178 -18.42 10.52 -28.57
N GLY A 179 -17.30 11.04 -28.08
CA GLY A 179 -16.80 12.38 -28.36
C GLY A 179 -16.61 13.26 -27.10
N ILE A 180 -16.72 14.57 -27.30
CA ILE A 180 -16.52 15.59 -26.26
C ILE A 180 -17.87 16.24 -25.95
N PHE A 181 -18.27 16.25 -24.68
CA PHE A 181 -19.53 16.78 -24.19
C PHE A 181 -19.29 17.88 -23.16
N ILE A 182 -19.95 19.03 -23.36
CA ILE A 182 -19.96 20.15 -22.43
C ILE A 182 -21.41 20.43 -22.04
N THR A 183 -21.76 20.18 -20.78
CA THR A 183 -23.12 20.40 -20.26
C THR A 183 -23.09 21.45 -19.16
N THR A 184 -23.95 22.47 -19.23
CA THR A 184 -24.04 23.51 -18.19
C THR A 184 -25.49 23.94 -17.96
N PRO A 185 -25.92 24.20 -16.71
CA PRO A 185 -27.30 24.62 -16.41
C PRO A 185 -27.61 26.06 -16.81
N LYS A 186 -26.59 26.87 -17.13
CA LYS A 186 -26.74 28.29 -17.46
C LYS A 186 -26.09 28.57 -18.81
N THR A 187 -25.15 29.51 -18.85
CA THR A 187 -24.58 30.01 -20.09
C THR A 187 -23.30 29.26 -20.43
N PHE A 188 -23.24 28.69 -21.63
CA PHE A 188 -21.99 28.34 -22.29
C PHE A 188 -21.56 29.52 -23.17
N GLN A 189 -20.50 30.23 -22.77
CA GLN A 189 -20.02 31.43 -23.49
C GLN A 189 -18.65 31.17 -24.12
N VAL A 190 -18.54 31.39 -25.43
CA VAL A 190 -17.28 31.28 -26.17
C VAL A 190 -16.87 32.64 -26.72
N LYS A 191 -15.76 33.18 -26.21
CA LYS A 191 -15.14 34.43 -26.70
C LYS A 191 -13.88 34.09 -27.48
N SER A 192 -13.88 34.38 -28.78
CA SER A 192 -12.75 34.10 -29.69
C SER A 192 -12.76 35.03 -30.90
N ASN A 193 -11.57 35.30 -31.46
CA ASN A 193 -11.42 36.05 -32.71
C ASN A 193 -11.95 35.26 -33.92
N GLU A 194 -11.72 33.95 -33.95
CA GLU A 194 -12.18 33.04 -34.99
C GLU A 194 -12.83 31.79 -34.36
N LYS A 195 -13.78 31.18 -35.06
CA LYS A 195 -14.41 29.90 -34.69
C LYS A 195 -14.40 29.01 -35.92
N VAL A 196 -13.49 28.06 -35.96
CA VAL A 196 -13.37 27.11 -37.07
C VAL A 196 -14.01 25.79 -36.64
N MET A 197 -14.92 25.28 -37.45
CA MET A 197 -15.54 23.97 -37.28
C MET A 197 -15.15 23.13 -38.50
N MET A 198 -14.25 22.17 -38.30
CA MET A 198 -13.80 21.23 -39.34
C MET A 198 -14.54 19.90 -39.22
N GLU A 199 -14.37 19.03 -40.20
CA GLU A 199 -14.79 17.63 -40.09
C GLU A 199 -14.01 16.91 -38.97
N GLY A 200 -14.53 15.76 -38.53
CA GLY A 200 -13.95 15.02 -37.42
C GLY A 200 -12.60 14.40 -37.77
N GLU A 201 -11.64 14.48 -36.84
CA GLU A 201 -10.34 13.82 -36.91
C GLU A 201 -10.13 12.95 -35.66
N GLY A 202 -9.57 11.75 -35.86
CA GLY A 202 -9.24 10.83 -34.76
C GLY A 202 -7.79 11.01 -34.31
N VAL A 203 -7.57 11.24 -33.02
CA VAL A 203 -6.22 11.29 -32.45
C VAL A 203 -5.92 9.94 -31.79
N GLY A 204 -4.87 9.25 -32.27
CA GLY A 204 -4.36 8.06 -31.61
C GLY A 204 -3.73 8.39 -30.26
N TYR A 205 -3.89 7.52 -29.27
CA TYR A 205 -3.28 7.68 -27.94
C TYR A 205 -2.60 6.39 -27.50
N GLU A 206 -1.42 6.52 -26.89
CA GLU A 206 -0.75 5.39 -26.24
C GLU A 206 -1.30 5.24 -24.82
N VAL A 207 -1.85 4.07 -24.53
CA VAL A 207 -2.27 3.70 -23.17
C VAL A 207 -1.08 3.09 -22.47
N VAL A 208 -0.66 3.72 -21.35
CA VAL A 208 0.25 3.05 -20.41
C VAL A 208 -0.48 1.83 -19.87
N ARG A 209 -0.03 0.64 -20.28
CA ARG A 209 -0.52 -0.62 -19.72
C ARG A 209 0.28 -0.88 -18.45
N LEU A 210 -0.42 -0.94 -17.32
CA LEU A 210 0.19 -1.43 -16.09
C LEU A 210 0.64 -2.88 -16.33
N PRO A 211 1.74 -3.32 -15.71
CA PRO A 211 2.16 -4.72 -15.76
C PRO A 211 0.98 -5.60 -15.35
N GLN A 212 0.56 -6.50 -16.23
CA GLN A 212 -0.41 -7.52 -15.86
C GLN A 212 0.38 -8.68 -15.27
N PRO A 213 0.01 -9.19 -14.08
CA PRO A 213 0.56 -10.46 -13.63
C PRO A 213 0.18 -11.51 -14.69
N TYR A 214 1.19 -12.15 -15.28
CA TYR A 214 0.99 -13.31 -16.11
C TYR A 214 0.47 -14.42 -15.20
N SER A 215 -0.67 -15.01 -15.57
CA SER A 215 -1.18 -16.20 -14.91
C SER A 215 -1.27 -17.33 -15.92
N LEU A 216 -0.73 -18.48 -15.55
CA LEU A 216 -0.77 -19.71 -16.33
C LEU A 216 -1.37 -20.82 -15.47
N ARG A 217 -2.16 -21.70 -16.06
CA ARG A 217 -2.54 -22.98 -15.46
C ARG A 217 -2.56 -24.04 -16.56
N PHE A 218 -2.27 -25.28 -16.21
CA PHE A 218 -2.31 -26.40 -17.13
C PHE A 218 -3.58 -27.21 -16.89
N HIS A 219 -4.17 -27.71 -17.96
CA HIS A 219 -5.32 -28.60 -17.92
C HIS A 219 -4.87 -29.96 -18.43
N PHE A 220 -4.96 -30.97 -17.57
CA PHE A 220 -4.52 -32.31 -17.88
C PHE A 220 -5.72 -33.20 -18.15
N THR A 221 -5.81 -33.69 -19.38
CA THR A 221 -6.80 -34.66 -19.83
C THR A 221 -6.12 -35.82 -20.56
N ASP A 222 -6.78 -36.97 -20.60
CA ASP A 222 -6.40 -38.06 -21.51
C ASP A 222 -6.80 -37.74 -22.97
N ASP A 223 -6.54 -38.71 -23.87
CA ASP A 223 -6.84 -38.60 -25.31
C ASP A 223 -8.34 -38.48 -25.61
N ASP A 224 -9.19 -38.93 -24.68
CA ASP A 224 -10.66 -38.84 -24.76
C ASP A 224 -11.22 -37.56 -24.11
N GLY A 225 -10.34 -36.71 -23.56
CA GLY A 225 -10.70 -35.45 -22.90
C GLY A 225 -11.19 -35.62 -21.46
N ILE A 226 -11.01 -36.80 -20.86
CA ILE A 226 -11.33 -37.04 -19.45
C ILE A 226 -10.23 -36.40 -18.60
N PRO A 227 -10.56 -35.53 -17.64
CA PRO A 227 -9.56 -34.87 -16.81
C PRO A 227 -8.81 -35.89 -15.93
N TYR A 228 -7.58 -35.55 -15.55
CA TYR A 228 -6.83 -36.22 -14.48
C TYR A 228 -7.08 -35.49 -13.16
N PRO A 229 -8.16 -35.78 -12.40
CA PRO A 229 -8.44 -35.09 -11.16
C PRO A 229 -7.57 -35.58 -10.02
N ASN A 230 -7.33 -34.72 -9.03
CA ASN A 230 -6.64 -35.07 -7.78
C ASN A 230 -5.31 -35.81 -8.01
N THR A 231 -4.59 -35.47 -9.07
CA THR A 231 -3.34 -36.11 -9.48
C THR A 231 -2.18 -35.20 -9.10
N GLU A 232 -1.17 -35.77 -8.43
CA GLU A 232 0.04 -35.03 -8.07
C GLU A 232 0.80 -34.59 -9.32
N TYR A 233 1.38 -33.40 -9.27
CA TYR A 233 2.23 -32.88 -10.32
C TYR A 233 3.45 -32.13 -9.75
N GLU A 234 4.52 -32.13 -10.53
CA GLU A 234 5.70 -31.29 -10.32
C GLU A 234 5.78 -30.26 -11.44
N ALA A 235 5.74 -28.98 -11.07
CA ALA A 235 5.88 -27.85 -11.98
C ALA A 235 7.24 -27.19 -11.79
N ILE A 236 8.00 -27.04 -12.87
CA ILE A 236 9.34 -26.44 -12.87
C ILE A 236 9.32 -25.16 -13.71
N ASN A 237 9.64 -24.05 -13.07
CA ASN A 237 9.89 -22.80 -13.76
C ASN A 237 11.30 -22.84 -14.38
N LYS A 238 11.41 -22.95 -15.71
CA LYS A 238 12.70 -23.04 -16.41
C LYS A 238 13.52 -21.77 -16.34
N ASP A 239 12.89 -20.63 -16.09
CA ASP A 239 13.57 -19.35 -16.00
C ASP A 239 14.19 -19.11 -14.62
N THR A 240 13.54 -19.57 -13.55
CA THR A 240 14.01 -19.37 -12.15
C THR A 240 14.64 -20.62 -11.54
N GLY A 241 14.34 -21.81 -12.08
CA GLY A 241 14.70 -23.11 -11.49
C GLY A 241 13.84 -23.49 -10.29
N GLU A 242 12.79 -22.72 -9.97
CA GLU A 242 11.88 -23.02 -8.87
C GLU A 242 10.96 -24.18 -9.23
N THR A 243 10.76 -25.07 -8.26
CA THR A 243 9.85 -26.20 -8.37
C THR A 243 8.67 -26.01 -7.42
N LEU A 244 7.46 -26.27 -7.93
CA LEU A 244 6.22 -26.34 -7.17
C LEU A 244 5.63 -27.73 -7.31
N ILE A 245 5.26 -28.34 -6.19
CA ILE A 245 4.51 -29.60 -6.17
C ILE A 245 3.08 -29.27 -5.80
N GLY A 246 2.13 -29.79 -6.57
CA GLY A 246 0.71 -29.57 -6.34
C GLY A 246 -0.13 -30.76 -6.73
N VAL A 247 -1.44 -30.60 -6.60
CA VAL A 247 -2.44 -31.61 -6.98
C VAL A 247 -3.45 -30.95 -7.91
N THR A 248 -3.83 -31.62 -9.00
CA THR A 248 -4.86 -31.10 -9.91
C THR A 248 -6.24 -31.06 -9.25
N ASP A 249 -7.08 -30.10 -9.63
CA ASP A 249 -8.46 -30.03 -9.16
C ASP A 249 -9.36 -31.10 -9.80
N ASN A 250 -10.65 -31.10 -9.45
CA ASN A 250 -11.62 -32.09 -9.98
C ASN A 250 -11.84 -32.00 -11.50
N GLU A 251 -11.43 -30.90 -12.12
CA GLU A 251 -11.49 -30.68 -13.56
C GLU A 251 -10.12 -30.88 -14.22
N GLY A 252 -9.10 -31.38 -13.49
CA GLY A 252 -7.77 -31.65 -14.05
C GLY A 252 -6.89 -30.40 -14.23
N PHE A 253 -7.24 -29.27 -13.60
CA PHE A 253 -6.40 -28.07 -13.64
C PHE A 253 -5.35 -28.05 -12.54
N THR A 254 -4.15 -27.55 -12.87
CA THR A 254 -3.16 -27.13 -11.86
C THR A 254 -3.61 -25.86 -11.14
N GLU A 255 -2.88 -25.50 -10.08
CA GLU A 255 -2.95 -24.15 -9.52
C GLU A 255 -2.47 -23.11 -10.56
N TYR A 256 -2.78 -21.84 -10.28
CA TYR A 256 -2.28 -20.72 -11.10
C TYR A 256 -0.83 -20.41 -10.74
N PHE A 257 0.03 -20.41 -11.75
CA PHE A 257 1.37 -19.86 -11.70
C PHE A 257 1.30 -18.38 -12.01
N TYR A 258 1.72 -17.52 -11.08
CA TYR A 258 1.76 -16.07 -11.25
C TYR A 258 3.19 -15.59 -11.51
N SER A 259 3.38 -14.71 -12.49
CA SER A 259 4.68 -14.08 -12.76
C SER A 259 4.54 -12.65 -13.29
N ASP A 260 5.60 -11.86 -13.15
CA ASP A 260 5.71 -10.49 -13.66
C ASP A 260 6.10 -10.42 -15.15
N LYS A 261 6.57 -11.54 -15.71
CA LYS A 261 6.95 -11.74 -17.12
C LYS A 261 6.45 -13.11 -17.62
N PRO A 262 6.37 -13.37 -18.93
CA PRO A 262 6.08 -14.71 -19.44
C PRO A 262 7.18 -15.67 -18.98
N ASN A 263 6.83 -16.67 -18.17
CA ASN A 263 7.75 -17.72 -17.73
C ASN A 263 7.47 -19.03 -18.48
N GLN A 264 8.52 -19.80 -18.76
CA GLN A 264 8.39 -21.16 -19.28
C GLN A 264 8.24 -22.14 -18.13
N ILE A 265 7.02 -22.62 -17.90
CA ILE A 265 6.72 -23.65 -16.91
C ILE A 265 6.60 -25.00 -17.62
N GLU A 266 7.33 -26.01 -17.15
CA GLU A 266 7.08 -27.41 -17.50
C GLU A 266 6.39 -28.10 -16.34
N VAL A 267 5.37 -28.89 -16.63
CA VAL A 267 4.62 -29.62 -15.61
C VAL A 267 4.62 -31.11 -15.93
N TYR A 268 4.97 -31.91 -14.93
CA TYR A 268 5.03 -33.36 -15.00
C TYR A 268 3.95 -33.93 -14.09
N LEU A 269 3.02 -34.70 -14.66
CA LEU A 269 2.03 -35.45 -13.89
C LEU A 269 2.67 -36.70 -13.30
N HIS A 270 2.37 -37.00 -12.04
CA HIS A 270 2.72 -38.26 -11.39
C HIS A 270 1.57 -39.25 -11.61
N ILE A 271 1.58 -39.92 -12.78
CA ILE A 271 0.61 -40.95 -13.17
C ILE A 271 1.24 -42.34 -13.22
#